data_AF-A0A7V6BEJ4-F1
#
_entry.id   AF-A0A7V6BEJ4-F1
#
_cell.length_a   1.000
_cell.length_b   1.000
_cell.length_c   1.000
_cell.angle_alpha   90.00
_cell.angle_beta   90.00
_cell.angle_gamma   90.00
#
_symmetry.space_group_name_H-M   'P 1'
#
loop_
_entity.id
_entity.type
_entity.pdbx_description
1 polymer ?
#
loop_
_entity_poly.entity_id
_entity_poly.type
_entity_poly.pdbx_seq_one_letter_code
_entity_poly.pdbx_strand_id
1 'polypeptide(L)'
;MNLAKLASLIIFWLLLCSPAIADNNVKIIKVLKHYLDSQGRISLAPSLFERDAYQEYLRKNPDQQAGLRFDINWKGKKIDPKRLYLRLELRGSLSHQTTPLVIEKQIEPKNLWFIKWSYIKIDKVTLDKLGYILAWRVTLLEADQALASSQSFMW
;
A
#
# COMPACT_ATOMS: atom_id res chain seq x y z
N MET A 1 -16.63 -56.12 4.78
CA MET A 1 -17.03 -54.70 4.63
C MET A 1 -17.47 -54.50 3.19
N ASN A 2 -18.73 -54.11 2.95
CA ASN A 2 -19.32 -54.13 1.60
C ASN A 2 -18.76 -52.98 0.72
N LEU A 3 -18.61 -53.17 -0.60
CA LEU A 3 -17.95 -52.21 -1.51
C LEU A 3 -18.52 -50.79 -1.41
N ALA A 4 -19.83 -50.66 -1.20
CA ALA A 4 -20.50 -49.37 -1.00
C ALA A 4 -19.99 -48.60 0.24
N LYS A 5 -19.60 -49.32 1.31
CA LYS A 5 -19.03 -48.70 2.53
C LYS A 5 -17.60 -48.22 2.32
N LEU A 6 -16.81 -48.92 1.50
CA LEU A 6 -15.46 -48.50 1.11
C LEU A 6 -15.50 -47.27 0.20
N ALA A 7 -16.39 -47.26 -0.80
CA ALA A 7 -16.57 -46.10 -1.67
C ALA A 7 -17.05 -44.86 -0.90
N SER A 8 -17.98 -45.03 0.05
CA SER A 8 -18.46 -43.94 0.90
C SER A 8 -17.38 -43.41 1.85
N LEU A 9 -16.45 -44.25 2.31
CA LEU A 9 -15.31 -43.84 3.15
C LEU A 9 -14.30 -43.01 2.34
N ILE A 10 -14.05 -43.39 1.09
CA ILE A 10 -13.13 -42.69 0.18
C ILE A 10 -13.68 -41.32 -0.20
N ILE A 11 -14.98 -41.22 -0.48
CA ILE A 11 -15.65 -39.93 -0.78
C ILE A 11 -15.63 -39.02 0.45
N PHE A 12 -15.83 -39.57 1.66
CA PHE A 12 -15.73 -38.81 2.90
C PHE A 12 -14.30 -38.31 3.17
N TRP A 13 -13.28 -39.10 2.84
CA TRP A 13 -11.87 -38.70 2.93
C TRP A 13 -11.48 -37.62 1.92
N LEU A 14 -12.02 -37.67 0.70
CA LEU A 14 -11.81 -36.66 -0.34
C LEU A 14 -12.48 -35.32 0.01
N LEU A 15 -13.62 -35.32 0.71
CA LEU A 15 -14.30 -34.09 1.18
C LEU A 15 -13.57 -33.40 2.35
N LEU A 16 -12.77 -34.15 3.13
CA LEU A 16 -11.95 -33.59 4.21
C LEU A 16 -10.62 -33.01 3.71
N CYS A 17 -10.20 -33.34 2.50
CA CYS A 17 -9.07 -32.73 1.79
C CYS A 17 -9.54 -31.52 0.96
N SER A 18 -10.24 -30.58 1.60
CA SER A 18 -10.29 -29.23 1.01
C SER A 18 -8.88 -28.63 1.12
N PRO A 19 -8.22 -28.21 0.02
CA PRO A 19 -7.02 -27.42 0.14
C PRO A 19 -7.40 -26.19 0.95
N ALA A 20 -6.86 -26.07 2.16
CA ALA A 20 -6.96 -24.83 2.91
C ALA A 20 -6.38 -23.75 2.01
N ILE A 21 -7.25 -22.89 1.46
CA ILE A 21 -6.80 -21.67 0.79
C ILE A 21 -5.94 -20.99 1.84
N ALA A 22 -4.64 -20.91 1.57
CA ALA A 22 -3.73 -20.22 2.47
C ALA A 22 -4.23 -18.78 2.57
N ASP A 23 -4.85 -18.46 3.71
CA ASP A 23 -5.18 -17.08 4.05
C ASP A 23 -3.84 -16.38 4.23
N ASN A 24 -3.34 -15.82 3.12
CA ASN A 24 -2.20 -14.94 3.11
C ASN A 24 -2.60 -13.75 3.98
N ASN A 25 -2.21 -13.82 5.25
CA ASN A 25 -2.50 -12.86 6.32
C ASN A 25 -1.84 -11.48 6.10
N VAL A 26 -1.71 -11.09 4.84
CA VAL A 26 -1.11 -9.88 4.33
C VAL A 26 -2.20 -8.83 4.20
N LYS A 27 -2.02 -7.69 4.86
CA LYS A 27 -3.01 -6.61 4.87
C LYS A 27 -2.32 -5.26 4.88
N ILE A 28 -2.83 -4.31 4.11
CA ILE A 28 -2.53 -2.89 4.31
C ILE A 28 -3.45 -2.41 5.43
N ILE A 29 -2.84 -1.95 6.53
CA ILE A 29 -3.54 -1.48 7.73
C ILE A 29 -3.89 0.00 7.58
N LYS A 30 -2.94 0.79 7.07
CA LYS A 30 -3.11 2.24 6.94
C LYS A 30 -2.28 2.77 5.79
N VAL A 31 -2.81 3.80 5.12
CA VAL A 31 -2.07 4.62 4.18
C VAL A 31 -2.20 6.06 4.64
N LEU A 32 -1.06 6.75 4.79
CA LEU A 32 -0.97 8.15 5.19
C LEU A 32 -0.31 8.94 4.07
N LYS A 33 -0.85 10.11 3.76
CA LYS A 33 -0.32 11.04 2.76
C LYS A 33 0.27 12.25 3.48
N HIS A 34 1.52 12.57 3.21
CA HIS A 34 2.22 13.71 3.80
C HIS A 34 2.95 14.52 2.72
N TYR A 35 2.77 15.83 2.70
CA TYR A 35 3.65 16.74 1.98
C TYR A 35 5.04 16.72 2.59
N LEU A 36 6.03 16.88 1.72
CA LEU A 36 7.44 17.00 2.07
C LEU A 36 7.87 18.45 1.87
N ASP A 37 8.65 18.99 2.80
CA ASP A 37 9.39 20.22 2.56
C ASP A 37 10.70 19.97 1.79
N SER A 38 11.45 21.04 1.50
CA SER A 38 12.74 20.98 0.79
C SER A 38 13.81 20.10 1.46
N GLN A 39 13.68 19.83 2.75
CA GLN A 39 14.55 18.93 3.50
C GLN A 39 13.99 17.49 3.57
N GLY A 40 12.84 17.24 2.95
CA GLY A 40 12.16 15.95 2.97
C GLY A 40 11.47 15.64 4.31
N ARG A 41 11.20 16.65 5.14
CA ARG A 41 10.52 16.49 6.43
C ARG A 41 9.01 16.50 6.25
N ILE A 42 8.33 15.72 7.08
CA ILE A 42 6.86 15.69 7.20
C ILE A 42 6.36 16.43 8.45
N SER A 43 7.27 16.85 9.32
CA SER A 43 7.06 17.42 10.66
C SER A 43 8.34 18.16 11.06
N LEU A 44 8.23 19.23 11.84
CA LEU A 44 9.39 19.92 12.44
C LEU A 44 9.82 19.29 13.77
N ALA A 45 8.94 18.56 14.44
CA ALA A 45 9.17 17.89 15.71
C ALA A 45 8.50 16.49 15.76
N PRO A 46 8.93 15.58 16.64
CA PRO A 46 8.32 14.25 16.77
C PRO A 46 7.00 14.29 17.55
N SER A 47 6.00 15.02 17.03
CA SER A 47 4.66 15.14 17.64
C SER A 47 3.58 15.02 16.58
N LEU A 48 2.50 14.29 16.88
CA LEU A 48 1.36 14.17 15.97
C LEU A 48 0.64 15.50 15.76
N PHE A 49 0.48 16.29 16.82
CA PHE A 49 -0.14 17.61 16.73
C PHE A 49 0.70 18.57 15.88
N GLU A 50 2.02 18.54 16.07
CA GLU A 50 2.93 19.38 15.27
C GLU A 50 2.91 18.94 13.81
N ARG A 51 2.95 17.63 13.54
CA ARG A 51 2.84 17.11 12.17
C ARG A 51 1.57 17.61 11.49
N ASP A 52 0.43 17.49 12.15
CA ASP A 52 -0.84 17.85 11.53
C ASP A 52 -0.92 19.37 11.26
N ALA A 53 -0.41 20.20 12.18
CA ALA A 53 -0.26 21.64 11.96
C ALA A 53 0.69 21.98 10.80
N TYR A 54 1.83 21.29 10.71
CA TYR A 54 2.79 21.52 9.64
C TYR A 54 2.28 21.05 8.27
N GLN A 55 1.54 19.94 8.22
CA GLN A 55 0.90 19.46 7.00
C GLN A 55 -0.17 20.43 6.50
N GLU A 56 -0.93 21.03 7.41
CA GLU A 56 -1.87 22.09 7.09
C GLU A 56 -1.17 23.36 6.56
N TYR A 57 -0.04 23.72 7.17
CA TYR A 57 0.80 24.81 6.69
C TYR A 57 1.33 24.54 5.27
N LEU A 58 1.93 23.37 5.00
CA LEU A 58 2.41 23.01 3.67
C LEU A 58 1.28 22.98 2.63
N ARG A 59 0.08 22.54 3.00
CA ARG A 59 -1.10 22.55 2.11
C ARG A 59 -1.48 23.97 1.69
N LYS A 60 -1.32 24.95 2.59
CA LYS A 60 -1.59 26.37 2.34
C LYS A 60 -0.44 27.10 1.63
N ASN A 61 0.76 26.52 1.59
CA ASN A 61 1.96 27.09 0.98
C ASN A 61 2.58 26.10 -0.04
N PRO A 62 1.97 25.92 -1.23
CA PRO A 62 2.41 24.92 -2.23
C PRO A 62 3.82 25.14 -2.78
N ASP A 63 4.32 26.36 -2.72
CA ASP A 63 5.68 26.78 -3.04
C ASP A 63 6.74 26.15 -2.11
N GLN A 64 6.33 25.80 -0.88
CA GLN A 64 7.21 25.16 0.10
C GLN A 64 7.16 23.63 0.05
N GLN A 65 6.29 23.07 -0.79
CA GLN A 65 6.22 21.63 -1.01
C GLN A 65 7.35 21.22 -1.97
N ALA A 66 8.19 20.28 -1.56
CA ALA A 66 9.18 19.65 -2.42
C ALA A 66 8.74 18.26 -2.93
N GLY A 67 7.54 17.82 -2.52
CA GLY A 67 6.96 16.57 -2.99
C GLY A 67 5.90 16.03 -2.04
N LEU A 68 5.56 14.77 -2.26
CA LEU A 68 4.56 14.05 -1.49
C LEU A 68 5.11 12.68 -1.10
N ARG A 69 4.74 12.18 0.07
CA ARG A 69 5.10 10.88 0.58
C ARG A 69 3.85 10.13 1.00
N PHE A 70 3.72 8.90 0.52
CA PHE A 70 2.76 7.94 1.04
C PHE A 70 3.50 7.04 2.02
N ASP A 71 3.04 7.01 3.26
CA ASP A 71 3.48 6.07 4.31
C ASP A 71 2.45 4.94 4.41
N ILE A 72 2.90 3.71 4.16
CA ILE A 72 2.09 2.50 4.08
C ILE A 72 2.42 1.64 5.30
N ASN A 73 1.45 1.49 6.19
CA ASN A 73 1.48 0.51 7.26
C ASN A 73 0.82 -0.78 6.75
N TRP A 74 1.58 -1.87 6.79
CA TRP A 74 1.09 -3.16 6.36
C TRP A 74 1.62 -4.27 7.27
N LYS A 75 0.92 -5.41 7.27
CA LYS A 75 1.35 -6.64 7.94
C LYS A 75 1.41 -7.80 6.96
N GLY A 76 2.29 -8.75 7.22
CA GLY A 76 2.45 -9.95 6.41
C GLY A 76 3.65 -10.79 6.88
N LYS A 77 3.54 -12.11 6.75
CA LYS A 77 4.59 -13.08 7.12
C LYS A 77 5.06 -13.83 5.87
N LYS A 78 6.33 -14.29 5.87
CA LYS A 78 6.90 -15.19 4.86
C LYS A 78 6.76 -14.71 3.40
N ILE A 79 6.92 -13.40 3.17
CA ILE A 79 6.96 -12.82 1.83
C ILE A 79 8.43 -12.69 1.43
N ASP A 80 8.79 -13.06 0.20
CA ASP A 80 10.14 -12.86 -0.31
C ASP A 80 10.42 -11.36 -0.50
N PRO A 81 11.33 -10.74 0.28
CA PRO A 81 11.65 -9.32 0.15
C PRO A 81 12.08 -8.91 -1.26
N LYS A 82 12.73 -9.80 -2.00
CA LYS A 82 13.22 -9.50 -3.35
C LYS A 82 12.09 -9.39 -4.36
N ARG A 83 10.92 -9.96 -4.04
CA ARG A 83 9.75 -9.95 -4.91
C ARG A 83 8.68 -8.99 -4.42
N LEU A 84 8.94 -8.24 -3.34
CA LEU A 84 7.93 -7.40 -2.72
C LEU A 84 7.95 -5.97 -3.25
N TYR A 85 6.81 -5.52 -3.79
CA TYR A 85 6.64 -4.18 -4.35
C TYR A 85 5.43 -3.47 -3.74
N LEU A 86 5.52 -2.14 -3.67
CA LEU A 86 4.37 -1.28 -3.56
C LEU A 86 4.10 -0.66 -4.93
N ARG A 87 2.87 -0.77 -5.41
CA ARG A 87 2.34 -0.02 -6.55
C ARG A 87 1.43 1.07 -6.01
N LEU A 88 1.75 2.32 -6.33
CA LEU A 88 0.92 3.49 -6.07
C LEU A 88 0.33 3.96 -7.38
N GLU A 89 -0.98 4.06 -7.43
CA GLU A 89 -1.74 4.56 -8.56
C GLU A 89 -2.44 5.87 -8.14
N LEU A 90 -2.30 6.91 -8.95
CA LEU A 90 -2.74 8.26 -8.60
C LEU A 90 -3.60 8.87 -9.71
N ARG A 91 -4.66 9.57 -9.28
CA ARG A 91 -5.44 10.47 -10.13
C ARG A 91 -5.37 11.88 -9.56
N GLY A 92 -4.88 12.81 -10.37
CA GLY A 92 -4.71 14.22 -10.01
C GLY A 92 -5.72 15.12 -10.69
N SER A 93 -5.98 16.31 -10.13
CA SER A 93 -6.93 17.29 -10.67
C SER A 93 -6.51 17.90 -12.00
N LEU A 94 -5.21 17.91 -12.31
CA LEU A 94 -4.66 18.40 -13.57
C LEU A 94 -4.32 17.25 -14.54
N SER A 95 -4.55 16.00 -14.12
CA SER A 95 -4.38 14.86 -15.01
C SER A 95 -5.59 14.76 -15.93
N HIS A 96 -5.43 15.17 -17.19
CA HIS A 96 -6.43 14.97 -18.24
C HIS A 96 -6.51 13.51 -18.72
N GLN A 97 -5.66 12.62 -18.20
CA GLN A 97 -5.61 11.23 -18.59
C GLN A 97 -6.66 10.42 -17.84
N THR A 98 -7.35 9.54 -18.57
CA THR A 98 -8.29 8.56 -18.00
C THR A 98 -7.57 7.46 -17.21
N THR A 99 -6.29 7.23 -17.50
CA THR A 99 -5.43 6.26 -16.82
C THR A 99 -4.72 6.89 -15.62
N PRO A 100 -4.63 6.21 -14.48
CA PRO A 100 -3.88 6.71 -13.33
C PRO A 100 -2.37 6.73 -13.61
N LEU A 101 -1.66 7.67 -13.00
CA LEU A 101 -0.20 7.61 -12.92
C LEU A 101 0.18 6.43 -12.02
N VAL A 102 1.07 5.56 -12.49
CA VAL A 102 1.53 4.38 -11.74
C VAL A 102 2.99 4.56 -11.34
N ILE A 103 3.27 4.35 -10.05
CA ILE A 103 4.62 4.35 -9.49
C ILE A 103 4.81 3.04 -8.74
N GLU A 104 5.81 2.25 -9.14
CA GLU A 104 6.18 1.03 -8.45
C GLU A 104 7.50 1.21 -7.71
N LYS A 105 7.59 0.59 -6.53
CA LYS A 105 8.78 0.62 -5.71
C LYS A 105 8.97 -0.72 -5.02
N GLN A 106 10.12 -1.35 -5.25
CA GLN A 106 10.55 -2.49 -4.47
C GLN A 106 10.75 -2.07 -3.01
N ILE A 107 10.25 -2.85 -2.07
CA ILE A 107 10.37 -2.55 -0.65
C ILE A 107 11.04 -3.69 0.11
N GLU A 108 12.03 -3.32 0.91
CA GLU A 108 12.65 -4.25 1.85
C GLU A 108 12.01 -4.05 3.23
N PRO A 109 11.41 -5.09 3.82
CA PRO A 109 10.87 -5.02 5.16
C PRO A 109 12.03 -4.87 6.16
N LYS A 110 12.22 -3.66 6.69
CA LYS A 110 13.35 -3.36 7.60
C LYS A 110 13.24 -4.02 8.98
N ASN A 111 12.04 -4.46 9.38
CA ASN A 111 11.77 -4.95 10.74
C ASN A 111 11.28 -6.40 10.72
N LEU A 112 11.75 -7.18 11.71
CA LEU A 112 11.31 -8.56 12.00
C LEU A 112 9.89 -8.64 12.60
N TRP A 113 9.29 -7.48 12.92
CA TRP A 113 7.95 -7.39 13.46
C TRP A 113 6.89 -7.60 12.38
N PHE A 114 5.72 -8.09 12.81
CA PHE A 114 4.59 -8.39 11.90
C PHE A 114 3.97 -7.14 11.28
N ILE A 115 4.14 -5.95 11.89
CA ILE A 115 3.75 -4.64 11.36
C ILE A 115 4.98 -3.94 10.79
N LYS A 116 4.85 -3.44 9.56
CA LYS A 116 5.93 -2.83 8.78
C LYS A 116 5.45 -1.50 8.22
N TRP A 117 6.37 -0.53 8.20
CA TRP A 117 6.18 0.74 7.51
C TRP A 117 7.07 0.78 6.28
N SER A 118 6.48 1.18 5.17
CA SER A 118 7.17 1.41 3.91
C SER A 118 6.64 2.72 3.32
N TYR A 119 7.36 3.31 2.37
CA TYR A 119 6.92 4.57 1.79
C TYR A 119 7.25 4.67 0.31
N ILE A 120 6.41 5.42 -0.42
CA ILE A 120 6.65 5.89 -1.78
C ILE A 120 6.73 7.42 -1.74
N LYS A 121 7.73 7.99 -2.42
CA LYS A 121 7.86 9.44 -2.60
C LYS A 121 7.47 9.81 -4.04
N ILE A 122 6.88 10.97 -4.18
CA ILE A 122 6.58 11.64 -5.44
C ILE A 122 7.33 12.96 -5.38
N ASP A 123 8.18 13.20 -6.36
CA ASP A 123 8.93 14.45 -6.47
C ASP A 123 8.01 15.63 -6.81
N LYS A 124 8.52 16.85 -6.63
CA LYS A 124 7.78 18.09 -6.91
C LYS A 124 7.31 18.19 -8.36
N VAL A 125 8.15 17.81 -9.33
CA VAL A 125 7.81 17.91 -10.76
C VAL A 125 6.62 17.02 -11.10
N THR A 126 6.60 15.80 -10.57
CA THR A 126 5.48 14.87 -10.72
C THR A 126 4.23 15.36 -9.98
N LEU A 127 4.38 15.89 -8.76
CA LEU A 127 3.28 16.44 -7.98
C LEU A 127 2.62 17.63 -8.69
N ASP A 128 3.41 18.55 -9.24
CA ASP A 128 2.90 19.74 -9.93
C ASP A 128 2.12 19.38 -11.20
N LYS A 129 2.55 18.34 -11.91
CA LYS A 129 1.81 17.81 -13.07
C LYS A 129 0.48 17.16 -12.68
N LEU A 130 0.40 16.55 -11.49
CA LEU A 130 -0.83 15.95 -10.99
C LEU A 130 -1.80 17.01 -10.43
N GLY A 131 -1.28 18.09 -9.85
CA GLY A 131 -2.06 19.02 -9.05
C GLY A 131 -2.57 18.37 -7.76
N TYR A 132 -3.82 18.64 -7.40
CA TYR A 132 -4.42 18.02 -6.21
C TYR A 132 -4.67 16.53 -6.43
N ILE A 133 -4.21 15.69 -5.52
CA ILE A 133 -4.50 14.25 -5.55
C ILE A 133 -5.98 14.03 -5.20
N LEU A 134 -6.77 13.63 -6.20
CA LEU A 134 -8.20 13.37 -6.07
C LEU A 134 -8.46 11.94 -5.58
N ALA A 135 -7.74 10.97 -6.14
CA ALA A 135 -7.87 9.57 -5.78
C ALA A 135 -6.51 8.85 -5.80
N TRP A 136 -6.40 7.82 -4.97
CA TRP A 136 -5.21 6.98 -4.92
C TRP A 136 -5.58 5.53 -4.63
N ARG A 137 -4.77 4.60 -5.12
CA ARG A 137 -4.76 3.19 -4.73
C ARG A 137 -3.33 2.76 -4.47
N VAL A 138 -3.13 2.02 -3.38
CA VAL A 138 -1.88 1.36 -3.04
C VAL A 138 -2.12 -0.13 -3.07
N THR A 139 -1.27 -0.85 -3.79
CA THR A 139 -1.29 -2.31 -3.85
C THR A 139 0.06 -2.84 -3.40
N LEU A 140 0.05 -3.79 -2.47
CA LEU A 140 1.21 -4.59 -2.11
C LEU A 140 1.24 -5.81 -3.02
N LEU A 141 2.37 -6.02 -3.69
CA LEU A 141 2.56 -7.05 -4.70
C LEU A 141 3.68 -8.00 -4.30
N GLU A 142 3.53 -9.29 -4.63
CA GLU A 142 4.64 -10.23 -4.71
C GLU A 142 4.81 -10.65 -6.18
N ALA A 143 5.91 -10.20 -6.81
CA ALA A 143 6.05 -10.14 -8.26
C ALA A 143 4.83 -9.41 -8.87
N ASP A 144 4.02 -10.09 -9.67
CA ASP A 144 2.82 -9.54 -10.31
C ASP A 144 1.53 -9.81 -9.54
N GLN A 145 1.60 -10.58 -8.45
CA GLN A 145 0.43 -10.97 -7.68
C GLN A 145 0.07 -9.91 -6.63
N ALA A 146 -1.13 -9.36 -6.70
CA ALA A 146 -1.68 -8.50 -5.66
C ALA A 146 -1.94 -9.31 -4.38
N LEU A 147 -1.23 -8.93 -3.31
CA LEU A 147 -1.40 -9.52 -1.98
C LEU A 147 -2.44 -8.76 -1.14
N ALA A 148 -2.44 -7.43 -1.23
CA ALA A 148 -3.37 -6.57 -0.53
C ALA A 148 -3.47 -5.21 -1.21
N SER A 149 -4.63 -4.54 -1.09
CA SER A 149 -4.81 -3.18 -1.59
C SER A 149 -5.55 -2.30 -0.60
N SER A 150 -5.33 -1.00 -0.71
CA SER A 150 -6.08 0.05 -0.01
C SER A 150 -6.24 1.23 -0.95
N GLN A 151 -7.35 1.94 -0.88
CA GLN A 151 -7.65 3.06 -1.78
C GLN A 151 -8.39 4.18 -1.07
N SER A 152 -8.32 5.37 -1.64
CA SER A 152 -9.18 6.49 -1.25
C SER A 152 -10.64 6.20 -1.59
N PHE A 153 -11.55 6.91 -0.93
CA PHE A 153 -12.99 6.83 -1.21
C PHE A 153 -13.35 7.12 -2.68
N MET A 154 -12.64 8.06 -3.32
CA MET A 154 -12.91 8.51 -4.70
C MET A 154 -12.26 7.63 -5.79
N TRP A 155 -11.72 6.46 -5.44
CA TRP A 155 -11.01 5.60 -6.38
C TRP A 155 -11.95 4.86 -7.35
#